data_AF-E1QP17-F1
#
_entry.id   AF-E1QP17-F1
#
_cell.length_a   1.000
_cell.length_b   1.000
_cell.length_c   1.000
_cell.angle_alpha   90.00
_cell.angle_beta   90.00
_cell.angle_gamma   90.00
#
_symmetry.space_group_name_H-M   'P 1'
#
loop_
_entity.id
_entity.type
_entity.pdbx_description
1 polymer ?
#
loop_
_entity_poly.entity_id
_entity_poly.type
_entity_poly.pdbx_seq_one_letter_code
_entity_poly.pdbx_strand_id
1 'polypeptide(L)'
;MGIKKISNVEFKYIRGESQVEIYGERFTIDYNNLRLVLSTKNSIKALRIYEKLRNIYEKVSIRQRKGYMIVSIPFKAIVKNDELRNAIRRVLCSKLKKTKNEKTKAKIIHALMKLSSSEEIDCEP
;
A
#
# COMPACT_ATOMS: atom_id res chain seq x y z
N MET A 1 -25.34 -7.72 17.23
CA MET A 1 -23.92 -7.43 17.00
C MET A 1 -23.43 -8.32 15.86
N GLY A 2 -23.44 -7.79 14.63
CA GLY A 2 -23.03 -8.53 13.44
C GLY A 2 -21.60 -8.23 13.08
N ILE A 3 -20.70 -9.20 13.21
CA ILE A 3 -19.43 -9.20 12.49
C ILE A 3 -19.71 -9.76 11.10
N LYS A 4 -19.19 -9.08 10.07
CA LYS A 4 -18.73 -9.60 8.76
C LYS A 4 -19.21 -8.73 7.60
N LYS A 5 -18.40 -7.72 7.29
CA LYS A 5 -18.00 -7.52 5.91
C LYS A 5 -16.53 -7.11 5.92
N ILE A 6 -15.64 -8.09 5.72
CA ILE A 6 -14.38 -7.80 5.05
C ILE A 6 -14.82 -7.42 3.65
N SER A 7 -14.77 -6.14 3.33
CA SER A 7 -15.16 -5.64 2.03
C SER A 7 -14.11 -6.09 1.01
N ASN A 8 -14.39 -7.21 0.34
CA ASN A 8 -13.78 -7.63 -0.93
C ASN A 8 -14.06 -6.55 -1.98
N VAL A 9 -13.27 -5.48 -1.98
CA VAL A 9 -13.48 -4.45 -2.99
C VAL A 9 -12.14 -4.05 -3.58
N GLU A 10 -11.95 -4.51 -4.82
CA GLU A 10 -11.12 -3.82 -5.78
C GLU A 10 -11.56 -2.35 -5.88
N PHE A 11 -10.79 -1.43 -5.32
CA PHE A 11 -11.02 -0.01 -5.54
C PHE A 11 -10.03 0.54 -6.57
N LYS A 12 -10.61 0.83 -7.75
CA LYS A 12 -9.97 1.46 -8.89
C LYS A 12 -9.36 2.83 -8.51
N TYR A 13 -8.14 3.00 -9.00
CA TYR A 13 -7.30 4.20 -9.04
C TYR A 13 -8.01 5.54 -9.27
N ILE A 14 -7.48 6.60 -8.63
CA ILE A 14 -7.67 7.99 -9.08
C ILE A 14 -6.31 8.72 -9.08
N ARG A 15 -5.86 9.07 -10.30
CA ARG A 15 -4.86 10.10 -10.69
C ARG A 15 -3.47 10.10 -10.03
N GLY A 16 -2.45 9.75 -10.83
CA GLY A 16 -1.06 10.22 -10.70
C GLY A 16 -0.18 9.48 -9.69
N GLU A 17 -0.71 9.19 -8.49
CA GLU A 17 -0.02 8.47 -7.42
C GLU A 17 -0.47 7.01 -7.36
N SER A 18 0.47 6.09 -7.16
CA SER A 18 0.15 4.67 -6.93
C SER A 18 -0.46 4.54 -5.53
N GLN A 19 -1.77 4.31 -5.46
CA GLN A 19 -2.51 4.19 -4.20
C GLN A 19 -3.32 2.89 -4.16
N VAL A 20 -3.61 2.40 -2.95
CA VAL A 20 -4.51 1.27 -2.66
C VAL A 20 -5.44 1.65 -1.53
N GLU A 21 -6.63 1.04 -1.48
CA GLU A 21 -7.57 1.24 -0.38
C GLU A 21 -7.47 0.10 0.63
N ILE A 22 -7.43 0.43 1.92
CA ILE A 22 -7.40 -0.51 3.03
C ILE A 22 -8.43 -0.05 4.06
N TYR A 23 -9.45 -0.86 4.35
CA TYR A 23 -10.53 -0.55 5.30
C TYR A 23 -11.21 0.81 5.06
N GLY A 24 -11.44 1.18 3.80
CA GLY A 24 -12.07 2.46 3.43
C GLY A 24 -11.10 3.66 3.41
N GLU A 25 -9.81 3.41 3.61
CA GLU A 25 -8.80 4.45 3.70
C GLU A 25 -7.76 4.31 2.59
N ARG A 26 -7.41 5.42 1.95
CA ARG A 26 -6.44 5.42 0.84
C ARG A 26 -5.02 5.50 1.37
N PHE A 27 -4.19 4.55 0.94
CA PHE A 27 -2.77 4.50 1.22
C PHE A 27 -1.98 4.70 -0.06
N THR A 28 -1.00 5.60 -0.01
CA THR A 28 -0.01 5.77 -1.07
C THR A 28 1.04 4.67 -0.98
N ILE A 29 1.36 4.07 -2.10
CA ILE A 29 2.46 3.12 -2.27
C ILE A 29 3.75 3.92 -2.41
N ASP A 30 4.53 3.93 -1.35
CA ASP A 30 5.89 4.45 -1.36
C ASP A 30 6.85 3.31 -1.74
N TYR A 31 6.98 3.08 -3.04
CA TYR A 31 7.88 2.06 -3.60
C TYR A 31 9.37 2.39 -3.41
N ASN A 32 9.73 3.64 -3.06
CA ASN A 32 11.11 3.97 -2.68
C ASN A 32 11.45 3.40 -1.30
N ASN A 33 10.49 3.46 -0.38
CA ASN A 33 10.67 3.03 1.00
C ASN A 33 9.94 1.73 1.34
N LEU A 34 9.47 1.01 0.33
CA LEU A 34 8.78 -0.30 0.40
C LEU A 34 7.70 -0.35 1.47
N ARG A 35 6.82 0.66 1.47
CA ARG A 35 5.75 0.79 2.47
C ARG A 35 4.50 1.42 1.87
N LEU A 36 3.37 1.12 2.49
CA LEU A 36 2.14 1.88 2.33
C LEU A 36 2.10 3.02 3.32
N VAL A 37 1.59 4.18 2.91
CA VAL A 37 1.56 5.39 3.72
C VAL A 37 0.20 6.06 3.62
N LEU A 38 -0.43 6.31 4.76
CA LEU A 38 -1.55 7.24 4.89
C LEU A 38 -1.06 8.47 5.63
N SER A 39 -1.36 9.66 5.10
CA SER A 39 -1.08 10.92 5.76
C SER A 39 -2.37 11.71 5.97
N THR A 40 -2.57 12.24 7.17
CA THR A 40 -3.75 13.02 7.51
C THR A 40 -3.42 14.06 8.57
N LYS A 41 -4.10 15.22 8.53
CA LYS A 41 -4.02 16.22 9.61
C LYS A 41 -4.89 15.85 10.82
N ASN A 42 -5.81 14.91 10.67
CA ASN A 42 -6.69 14.49 11.75
C ASN A 42 -6.01 13.40 12.60
N SER A 43 -5.55 13.77 13.79
CA SER A 43 -4.83 12.87 14.70
C SER A 43 -5.68 11.73 15.22
N ILE A 44 -6.94 12.00 15.59
CA ILE A 44 -7.90 10.99 16.06
C ILE A 44 -8.13 9.93 14.98
N LYS A 45 -8.31 10.37 13.73
CA LYS A 45 -8.45 9.47 12.59
C LYS A 45 -7.21 8.60 12.40
N ALA A 46 -6.02 9.20 12.45
CA ALA A 46 -4.76 8.46 12.28
C ALA A 46 -4.57 7.40 13.36
N LEU A 47 -4.85 7.73 14.63
CA LEU A 47 -4.77 6.80 15.75
C LEU A 47 -5.74 5.63 15.58
N ARG A 48 -7.00 5.92 15.24
CA ARG A 48 -8.01 4.87 14.98
C ARG A 48 -7.59 3.92 13.85
N ILE A 49 -6.99 4.44 12.79
CA ILE A 49 -6.49 3.64 11.67
C ILE A 49 -5.28 2.80 12.13
N TYR A 50 -4.34 3.40 12.85
CA TYR A 50 -3.17 2.72 13.40
C TYR A 50 -3.56 1.55 14.30
N GLU A 51 -4.50 1.74 15.22
CA GLU A 51 -4.98 0.69 16.13
C GLU A 51 -5.63 -0.48 15.39
N LYS A 52 -6.43 -0.20 14.35
CA LYS A 52 -6.98 -1.25 13.50
C LYS A 52 -5.90 -2.04 12.79
N LEU A 53 -4.91 -1.34 12.23
CA LEU A 53 -3.86 -1.97 11.43
C LEU A 53 -2.84 -2.73 12.26
N ARG A 54 -2.45 -2.24 13.44
CA ARG A 54 -1.43 -2.87 14.28
C ARG A 54 -1.84 -4.25 14.79
N ASN A 55 -3.15 -4.52 14.85
CA ASN A 55 -3.71 -5.81 15.24
C ASN A 55 -3.66 -6.85 14.10
N ILE A 56 -3.41 -6.41 12.87
CA ILE A 56 -3.52 -7.21 11.65
C ILE A 56 -2.15 -7.37 10.98
N TYR A 57 -1.38 -6.28 10.95
CA TYR A 57 -0.08 -6.22 10.31
C TYR A 57 1.00 -5.99 11.36
N GLU A 58 2.09 -6.75 11.24
CA GLU A 58 3.28 -6.54 12.05
C GLU A 58 3.96 -5.22 11.68
N LYS A 59 4.60 -4.56 12.65
CA LYS A 59 5.48 -3.40 12.42
C LYS A 59 4.80 -2.21 11.72
N VAL A 60 3.49 -2.05 11.90
CA VAL A 60 2.80 -0.80 11.58
C VAL A 60 3.37 0.30 12.46
N SER A 61 3.60 1.49 11.90
CA SER A 61 4.09 2.64 12.65
C SER A 61 3.22 3.87 12.42
N ILE A 62 3.12 4.72 13.43
CA ILE A 62 2.51 6.04 13.34
C ILE A 62 3.54 7.08 13.79
N ARG A 63 3.63 8.21 13.09
CA ARG A 63 4.50 9.33 13.44
C ARG A 63 3.93 10.67 13.00
N GLN A 64 4.31 11.74 13.70
CA GLN A 64 3.96 13.10 13.30
C GLN A 64 5.08 13.72 12.46
N ARG A 65 4.73 14.42 11.37
CA ARG A 65 5.69 15.18 10.56
C ARG A 65 4.99 16.40 9.95
N LYS A 66 5.52 17.60 10.20
CA LYS A 66 5.02 18.87 9.65
C LYS A 66 3.49 19.06 9.81
N GLY A 67 2.95 18.71 10.98
CA GLY A 67 1.50 18.82 11.26
C GLY A 67 0.62 17.71 10.67
N TYR A 68 1.22 16.70 10.02
CA TYR A 68 0.51 15.50 9.56
C TYR A 68 0.85 14.32 10.45
N MET A 69 -0.15 13.49 10.73
CA MET A 69 0.04 12.13 11.22
C MET A 69 0.20 11.20 10.03
N ILE A 70 1.25 10.39 10.07
CA ILE A 70 1.65 9.45 9.02
C ILE A 70 1.56 8.05 9.61
N VAL A 71 0.64 7.24 9.08
CA VAL A 71 0.53 5.81 9.37
C VAL A 71 1.20 5.06 8.24
N SER A 72 2.07 4.10 8.54
CA SER A 72 2.73 3.29 7.52
C SER A 72 2.76 1.80 7.82
N ILE A 73 2.59 1.01 6.76
CA ILE A 73 2.64 -0.45 6.78
C ILE A 73 3.81 -0.88 5.88
N PRO A 74 4.84 -1.57 6.40
CA PRO A 74 5.93 -2.05 5.57
C PRO A 74 5.46 -3.18 4.64
N PHE A 75 5.98 -3.25 3.42
CA PHE A 75 5.63 -4.32 2.47
C PHE A 75 5.87 -5.72 3.03
N LYS A 76 6.91 -5.90 3.85
CA LYS A 76 7.20 -7.18 4.52
C LYS A 76 6.03 -7.71 5.35
N ALA A 77 5.22 -6.82 5.95
CA ALA A 77 4.03 -7.21 6.69
C ALA A 77 2.84 -7.55 5.77
N ILE A 78 2.87 -7.08 4.52
CA ILE A 78 1.83 -7.27 3.51
C ILE A 78 2.02 -8.57 2.73
N VAL A 79 3.24 -9.14 2.70
CA VAL A 79 3.54 -10.38 1.95
C VAL A 79 2.59 -11.53 2.32
N LYS A 80 2.14 -11.60 3.57
CA LYS A 80 1.19 -12.61 4.09
C LYS A 80 -0.28 -12.37 3.68
N ASN A 81 -0.62 -11.19 3.14
CA ASN A 81 -1.96 -10.83 2.69
C ASN A 81 -2.00 -10.83 1.16
N ASP A 82 -2.44 -11.95 0.57
CA ASP A 82 -2.47 -12.15 -0.87
C ASP A 82 -3.33 -11.13 -1.61
N GLU A 83 -4.49 -10.75 -1.05
CA GLU A 83 -5.41 -9.77 -1.66
C GLU A 83 -4.75 -8.40 -1.77
N LEU A 84 -4.21 -7.88 -0.65
CA LEU A 84 -3.54 -6.59 -0.63
C LEU A 84 -2.26 -6.60 -1.48
N ARG A 85 -1.49 -7.70 -1.43
CA ARG A 85 -0.29 -7.90 -2.26
C ARG A 85 -0.64 -7.83 -3.75
N ASN A 86 -1.68 -8.52 -4.18
CA ASN A 86 -2.14 -8.51 -5.57
C ASN A 86 -2.67 -7.13 -6.00
N ALA A 87 -3.39 -6.43 -5.12
CA ALA A 87 -3.81 -5.06 -5.39
C ALA A 87 -2.61 -4.13 -5.62
N ILE A 88 -1.60 -4.17 -4.75
CA ILE A 88 -0.37 -3.38 -4.91
C ILE A 88 0.36 -3.77 -6.21
N ARG A 89 0.47 -5.07 -6.53
CA ARG A 89 1.09 -5.55 -7.76
C ARG A 89 0.41 -4.97 -9.00
N ARG A 90 -0.91 -5.10 -9.12
CA ARG A 90 -1.69 -4.51 -10.24
C ARG A 90 -1.42 -3.01 -10.37
N VAL A 91 -1.37 -2.33 -9.23
CA VAL A 91 -1.18 -0.89 -9.16
C VAL A 91 0.22 -0.47 -9.63
N LEU A 92 1.24 -1.22 -9.23
CA LEU A 92 2.63 -1.01 -9.64
C LEU A 92 2.87 -1.41 -11.10
N CYS A 93 2.31 -2.53 -11.57
CA CYS A 93 2.39 -2.96 -12.97
C CYS A 93 1.77 -1.90 -13.91
N SER A 94 0.60 -1.35 -13.57
CA SER A 94 -0.03 -0.27 -14.35
C SER A 94 0.85 0.99 -14.38
N LYS A 95 1.50 1.32 -13.26
CA LYS A 95 2.44 2.44 -13.18
C LYS A 95 3.70 2.18 -14.01
N LEU A 96 4.22 0.96 -13.99
CA LEU A 96 5.40 0.55 -14.75
C LEU A 96 5.17 0.74 -16.26
N LYS A 97 4.03 0.25 -16.78
CA LYS A 97 3.64 0.39 -18.20
C LYS A 97 3.58 1.85 -18.66
N LYS A 98 3.18 2.78 -17.78
CA LYS A 98 3.03 4.21 -18.10
C LYS A 98 4.30 5.03 -17.88
N THR A 99 5.29 4.49 -17.17
CA THR A 99 6.48 5.24 -16.78
C THR A 99 7.52 5.18 -17.88
N LYS A 100 7.97 6.34 -18.40
CA LYS A 100 9.06 6.43 -19.39
C LYS A 100 10.46 6.53 -18.77
N ASN A 101 10.55 6.92 -17.49
CA ASN A 101 11.82 7.11 -16.79
C ASN A 101 12.39 5.77 -16.28
N GLU A 102 13.56 5.38 -16.79
CA GLU A 102 14.22 4.12 -16.44
C GLU A 102 14.58 3.99 -14.95
N LYS A 103 15.02 5.07 -14.29
CA LYS A 103 15.28 5.05 -12.84
C LYS A 103 14.01 4.76 -12.04
N THR A 104 12.89 5.32 -12.47
CA THR A 104 11.59 5.07 -11.84
C THR A 104 11.10 3.65 -12.13
N LYS A 105 11.27 3.14 -13.36
CA LYS A 105 10.96 1.75 -13.69
C LYS A 105 11.72 0.77 -12.81
N ALA A 106 13.04 0.95 -12.65
CA ALA A 106 13.88 0.09 -11.82
C ALA A 106 13.39 0.04 -10.36
N LYS A 107 12.97 1.19 -9.81
CA LYS A 107 12.39 1.26 -8.45
C LYS A 107 11.06 0.52 -8.33
N ILE A 108 10.20 0.64 -9.34
CA ILE A 108 8.92 -0.08 -9.38
C ILE A 108 9.15 -1.59 -9.50
N ILE A 109 10.08 -2.03 -10.35
CA ILE A 109 10.48 -3.44 -10.50
C ILE A 109 11.02 -3.97 -9.16
N HIS A 110 11.91 -3.22 -8.50
CA HIS A 110 12.42 -3.60 -7.19
C HIS A 110 11.30 -3.77 -6.15
N ALA A 111 10.33 -2.86 -6.14
CA ALA A 111 9.16 -2.97 -5.27
C ALA A 111 8.29 -4.18 -5.59
N LEU A 112 8.09 -4.50 -6.86
CA LEU A 112 7.38 -5.71 -7.30
C LEU A 112 8.11 -6.98 -6.84
N MET A 113 9.44 -7.06 -7.00
CA MET A 113 10.24 -8.19 -6.51
C MET A 113 10.09 -8.41 -5.00
N LYS A 114 10.01 -7.33 -4.22
CA LYS A 114 9.83 -7.41 -2.75
C LYS A 114 8.43 -7.82 -2.33
N LEU A 115 7.46 -7.79 -3.25
CA LEU A 115 6.10 -8.26 -3.05
C LEU A 115 5.89 -9.67 -3.60
N SER A 116 6.83 -10.24 -4.35
CA SER A 116 6.74 -11.61 -4.84
C SER A 116 7.37 -12.60 -3.86
N SER A 117 6.71 -13.71 -3.60
CA SER A 117 7.27 -14.84 -2.85
C SER A 117 8.17 -15.73 -3.73
N SER A 118 8.07 -15.59 -5.05
CA SER A 118 8.80 -16.32 -6.10
C SER A 118 9.10 -15.37 -7.28
N GLU A 119 10.13 -15.67 -8.07
CA GLU A 119 10.81 -14.75 -9.00
C GLU A 119 10.00 -14.27 -10.23
N GLU A 120 8.74 -14.65 -10.39
CA GLU A 120 7.94 -14.28 -11.56
C GLU A 120 7.09 -13.02 -11.31
N ILE A 121 7.52 -11.93 -11.95
CA ILE A 121 6.74 -10.70 -12.09
C ILE A 121 5.94 -10.80 -13.38
N ASP A 122 4.81 -11.51 -13.34
CA ASP A 122 3.82 -11.38 -14.41
C ASP A 122 3.05 -10.09 -14.26
N CYS A 123 3.55 -9.06 -14.94
CA CYS A 123 2.78 -7.89 -15.29
C CYS A 123 2.19 -8.12 -16.70
N GLU A 124 1.33 -9.14 -16.87
CA GLU A 124 0.67 -9.37 -18.16
C GLU A 124 -0.06 -8.10 -18.65
N PRO A 125 -0.06 -7.84 -19.99
CA PRO A 125 -0.68 -6.69 -20.64
C PRO A 125 -2.10 -6.34 -20.18
#